data_AF-A0A7Y5GUU6-F1
#
_entry.id   AF-A0A7Y5GUU6-F1
#
_cell.length_a   1.000
_cell.length_b   1.000
_cell.length_c   1.000
_cell.angle_alpha   90.00
_cell.angle_beta   90.00
_cell.angle_gamma   90.00
#
_symmetry.space_group_name_H-M   'P 1'
#
loop_
_entity.id
_entity.type
_entity.pdbx_description
1 polymer ?
#
loop_
_entity_poly.entity_id
_entity_poly.type
_entity_poly.pdbx_seq_one_letter_code
_entity_poly.pdbx_strand_id
1 'polypeptide(L)'
;MALDLKKKNSPASSAIPGSDSGGPAAKGHKKNQVGQSGYGAQKMALQPQKKGGGKNKNQAPGGKAKSASTSDGKVKAKYDNTQISEITFGNQVLTVGEGFYVIGSETGEDRPDQNVRSPDSDGQNLYSPGDWKGAPFSLKITGSNPFFVHLTIGPMPTKYATLSVPLDLAKGLFDSFSFSGSGYEVGAGGTWQKKPGNSGKFKDIPQPAHIPGHGPVGVAKTAIKGPGFWAEVSGALAKIRRTVLSGNAKEMHFYHHPYTHNIEINFGSVSKGSVVTHQEKLEVLAANEAPGKPTTPEPPGPGGSTPTPPGQGGSSGTAKQRLEPLYKGLLGRSPDEAGLSTFGPQANQGLPGLKAVAAQILGSPEFKAVRGKLKETALLGQMYQGFFGRKVDPAGAATFTPWLMQGKVEDVVRSLIESAEFRAKYKL
;
A
#
# COMPACT_ATOMS: atom_id res chain seq x y z
N MET A 1 -19.51 5.05 66.11
CA MET A 1 -18.21 5.73 66.18
C MET A 1 -18.04 6.58 64.93
N ALA A 2 -18.26 7.87 65.09
CA ALA A 2 -18.04 8.94 64.11
C ALA A 2 -17.30 10.07 64.85
N LEU A 3 -16.65 10.98 64.10
CA LEU A 3 -15.96 12.25 64.48
C LEU A 3 -14.47 12.23 64.04
N ASP A 4 -13.84 13.28 63.51
CA ASP A 4 -14.27 14.60 63.03
C ASP A 4 -13.09 15.24 62.26
N LEU A 5 -13.39 16.23 61.43
CA LEU A 5 -12.50 17.15 60.71
C LEU A 5 -12.02 18.31 61.62
N LYS A 6 -10.91 18.96 61.21
CA LYS A 6 -10.46 20.39 61.38
C LYS A 6 -8.96 20.43 61.74
N LYS A 7 -8.09 21.36 61.32
CA LYS A 7 -8.21 22.74 60.80
C LYS A 7 -6.82 23.21 60.26
N LYS A 8 -6.85 23.96 59.15
CA LYS A 8 -6.17 25.26 58.86
C LYS A 8 -4.94 25.71 59.69
N ASN A 9 -3.84 26.11 59.01
CA ASN A 9 -3.33 27.50 58.92
C ASN A 9 -1.93 27.58 58.27
N SER A 10 -1.79 28.41 57.23
CA SER A 10 -0.58 29.21 56.92
C SER A 10 -0.65 30.53 57.75
N PRO A 11 0.35 31.46 57.87
CA PRO A 11 1.34 31.89 56.84
C PRO A 11 2.72 32.44 57.32
N ALA A 12 3.55 32.88 56.34
CA ALA A 12 4.47 34.06 56.32
C ALA A 12 5.62 34.17 57.37
N SER A 13 6.80 34.79 57.17
CA SER A 13 7.47 35.61 56.14
C SER A 13 8.91 35.93 56.64
N SER A 14 9.77 36.47 55.76
CA SER A 14 10.95 37.34 55.99
C SER A 14 12.32 36.69 56.29
N ALA A 15 13.48 37.24 55.92
CA ALA A 15 13.97 38.14 54.86
C ALA A 15 15.53 38.17 54.94
N ILE A 16 16.17 38.22 53.77
CA ILE A 16 17.48 38.79 53.29
C ILE A 16 18.33 39.62 54.30
N PRO A 17 19.70 39.61 54.33
CA PRO A 17 20.66 40.03 53.25
C PRO A 17 21.96 39.19 53.14
N GLY A 18 22.85 39.25 52.14
CA GLY A 18 23.10 40.11 50.98
C GLY A 18 24.62 40.34 50.86
N SER A 19 25.26 40.01 49.73
CA SER A 19 26.43 40.74 49.17
C SER A 19 26.88 40.18 47.82
N ASP A 20 27.30 41.12 46.99
CA ASP A 20 27.54 41.08 45.55
C ASP A 20 29.03 40.82 45.23
N SER A 21 29.33 40.18 44.09
CA SER A 21 30.46 40.56 43.21
C SER A 21 30.68 39.58 42.04
N GLY A 22 30.59 40.12 40.81
CA GLY A 22 31.46 39.76 39.67
C GLY A 22 30.94 38.70 38.66
N GLY A 23 30.44 39.15 37.50
CA GLY A 23 30.18 38.30 36.30
C GLY A 23 31.44 37.91 35.51
N PRO A 24 31.37 37.34 34.28
CA PRO A 24 30.19 37.17 33.43
C PRO A 24 29.96 35.76 32.80
N ALA A 25 28.68 35.52 32.47
CA ALA A 25 28.13 34.78 31.32
C ALA A 25 28.78 33.46 30.82
N ALA A 26 28.15 32.33 31.18
CA ALA A 26 28.00 31.18 30.27
C ALA A 26 26.55 30.68 30.33
N LYS A 27 25.92 30.65 29.15
CA LYS A 27 24.49 30.36 28.92
C LYS A 27 24.11 29.00 29.50
N GLY A 28 23.16 29.02 30.43
CA GLY A 28 22.56 27.80 30.99
C GLY A 28 21.72 27.07 29.95
N HIS A 29 22.20 25.92 29.48
CA HIS A 29 21.35 24.87 28.95
C HIS A 29 20.67 24.17 30.13
N LYS A 30 19.45 24.61 30.48
CA LYS A 30 18.56 23.79 31.31
C LYS A 30 18.02 22.66 30.43
N LYS A 31 18.49 21.45 30.77
CA LYS A 31 17.94 20.16 30.36
C LYS A 31 16.42 20.17 30.55
N ASN A 32 15.67 20.13 29.46
CA ASN A 32 14.29 19.67 29.49
C ASN A 32 14.26 18.17 29.18
N GLN A 33 13.44 17.49 29.98
CA GLN A 33 13.25 16.06 30.06
C GLN A 33 13.07 15.42 28.68
N VAL A 34 13.88 14.40 28.41
CA VAL A 34 13.77 13.53 27.24
C VAL A 34 12.56 12.64 27.43
N GLY A 35 11.41 13.07 26.88
CA GLY A 35 10.29 12.18 26.62
C GLY A 35 10.66 11.25 25.48
N GLN A 36 10.84 9.97 25.78
CA GLN A 36 10.99 8.92 24.79
C GLN A 36 9.70 8.82 23.94
N SER A 37 9.78 9.15 22.66
CA SER A 37 8.78 8.77 21.65
C SER A 37 9.50 8.37 20.37
N GLY A 38 9.64 7.08 20.13
CA GLY A 38 10.12 6.57 18.85
C GLY A 38 9.01 6.65 17.82
N TYR A 39 9.14 7.55 16.85
CA TYR A 39 8.33 7.57 15.63
C TYR A 39 9.02 6.69 14.58
N GLY A 40 8.47 5.49 14.40
CA GLY A 40 8.74 4.67 13.22
C GLY A 40 8.39 5.43 11.94
N ALA A 41 9.22 5.22 10.92
CA ALA A 41 9.19 5.82 9.58
C ALA A 41 7.78 6.07 9.01
N GLN A 42 7.59 7.21 8.32
CA GLN A 42 6.30 7.55 7.72
C GLN A 42 6.31 8.54 6.53
N LYS A 43 7.41 8.55 5.78
CA LYS A 43 7.72 9.24 4.52
C LYS A 43 7.63 8.53 3.18
N MET A 44 6.49 8.56 2.48
CA MET A 44 6.32 8.89 1.03
C MET A 44 5.23 8.09 0.29
N ALA A 45 4.25 8.82 -0.24
CA ALA A 45 3.85 8.68 -1.64
C ALA A 45 3.82 10.11 -2.21
N LEU A 46 4.90 10.52 -2.87
CA LEU A 46 4.97 11.79 -3.57
C LEU A 46 4.03 11.76 -4.78
N GLN A 47 3.12 12.72 -4.89
CA GLN A 47 2.78 13.27 -6.20
C GLN A 47 4.03 14.01 -6.73
N PRO A 48 4.29 14.01 -8.04
CA PRO A 48 5.47 14.65 -8.60
C PRO A 48 5.41 16.17 -8.36
N GLN A 49 6.06 16.66 -7.31
CA GLN A 49 6.37 18.08 -7.20
C GLN A 49 7.49 18.40 -8.18
N LYS A 50 7.28 19.49 -8.94
CA LYS A 50 8.24 20.05 -9.88
C LYS A 50 9.62 20.17 -9.21
N LYS A 51 10.64 19.73 -9.96
CA LYS A 51 12.08 19.86 -9.66
C LYS A 51 12.39 21.16 -8.91
N GLY A 52 12.96 21.03 -7.71
CA GLY A 52 13.54 22.14 -6.98
C GLY A 52 14.11 21.70 -5.64
N GLY A 53 15.41 21.38 -5.59
CA GLY A 53 16.11 21.11 -4.34
C GLY A 53 17.32 20.18 -4.50
N GLY A 54 18.47 20.74 -4.89
CA GLY A 54 19.81 20.17 -4.69
C GLY A 54 20.06 18.74 -5.18
N LYS A 55 20.24 18.53 -6.49
CA LYS A 55 21.04 17.38 -6.94
C LYS A 55 22.44 17.56 -6.36
N ASN A 56 22.82 16.74 -5.38
CA ASN A 56 24.23 16.54 -5.11
C ASN A 56 24.80 15.87 -6.37
N LYS A 57 25.49 16.65 -7.22
CA LYS A 57 25.85 16.27 -8.60
C LYS A 57 26.83 15.08 -8.70
N ASN A 58 27.19 14.46 -7.58
CA ASN A 58 28.29 13.49 -7.48
C ASN A 58 27.88 12.05 -7.08
N GLN A 59 26.59 11.74 -6.89
CA GLN A 59 26.16 10.35 -6.67
C GLN A 59 25.35 9.84 -7.86
N ALA A 60 25.92 8.88 -8.58
CA ALA A 60 25.19 8.13 -9.59
C ALA A 60 24.22 7.17 -8.87
N PRO A 61 22.95 7.09 -9.29
CA PRO A 61 21.98 6.18 -8.67
C PRO A 61 22.45 4.72 -8.75
N GLY A 62 22.12 3.95 -7.72
CA GLY A 62 22.57 2.57 -7.52
C GLY A 62 22.09 1.61 -8.60
N GLY A 63 23.01 1.20 -9.49
CA GLY A 63 22.77 0.17 -10.49
C GLY A 63 21.81 0.56 -11.62
N LYS A 64 21.82 -0.21 -12.71
CA LYS A 64 20.84 -0.03 -13.80
C LYS A 64 19.51 -0.69 -13.41
N ALA A 65 18.41 0.02 -13.64
CA ALA A 65 17.06 -0.52 -13.52
C ALA A 65 16.92 -1.83 -14.32
N LYS A 66 16.35 -2.84 -13.66
CA LYS A 66 16.01 -4.15 -14.18
C LYS A 66 14.50 -4.30 -14.21
N SER A 67 14.03 -5.23 -15.02
CA SER A 67 12.63 -5.66 -15.01
C SER A 67 12.57 -7.18 -14.92
N ALA A 68 11.57 -7.67 -14.22
CA ALA A 68 11.22 -9.08 -14.19
C ALA A 68 9.73 -9.26 -14.48
N SER A 69 9.39 -10.39 -15.08
CA SER A 69 8.02 -10.76 -15.41
C SER A 69 7.83 -12.26 -15.19
N THR A 70 6.68 -12.67 -14.69
CA THR A 70 6.26 -14.07 -14.75
C THR A 70 6.15 -14.52 -16.20
N SER A 71 6.23 -15.83 -16.45
CA SER A 71 6.09 -16.43 -17.77
C SER A 71 4.73 -16.11 -18.41
N ASP A 72 3.68 -16.00 -17.61
CA ASP A 72 2.33 -15.61 -18.05
C ASP A 72 2.15 -14.08 -18.18
N GLY A 73 3.18 -13.30 -17.87
CA GLY A 73 3.17 -11.84 -17.96
C GLY A 73 2.27 -11.13 -16.94
N LYS A 74 1.61 -11.86 -16.04
CA LYS A 74 0.66 -11.27 -15.10
C LYS A 74 1.34 -10.45 -14.03
N VAL A 75 2.48 -10.89 -13.50
CA VAL A 75 3.23 -10.12 -12.51
C VAL A 75 4.46 -9.55 -13.17
N LYS A 76 4.62 -8.23 -13.09
CA LYS A 76 5.86 -7.56 -13.52
C LYS A 76 6.38 -6.68 -12.41
N ALA A 77 7.69 -6.59 -12.30
CA ALA A 77 8.34 -5.67 -11.38
C ALA A 77 9.46 -4.88 -12.06
N LYS A 78 9.64 -3.64 -11.63
CA LYS A 78 10.81 -2.80 -11.92
C LYS A 78 11.60 -2.63 -10.64
N TYR A 79 12.90 -2.89 -10.69
CA TYR A 79 13.77 -2.83 -9.52
C TYR A 79 15.22 -2.60 -9.89
N ASP A 80 16.01 -2.18 -8.92
CA ASP A 80 17.46 -2.04 -9.03
C ASP A 80 18.11 -2.48 -7.69
N ASN A 81 19.32 -2.01 -7.42
CA ASN A 81 20.04 -2.33 -6.18
C ASN A 81 19.62 -1.41 -5.02
N THR A 82 18.56 -0.63 -5.17
CA THR A 82 18.09 0.36 -4.20
C THR A 82 16.63 0.16 -3.81
N GLN A 83 15.77 -0.29 -4.74
CA GLN A 83 14.34 -0.50 -4.49
C GLN A 83 13.67 -1.47 -5.47
N ILE A 84 12.44 -1.89 -5.16
CA ILE A 84 11.45 -2.31 -6.17
C ILE A 84 10.49 -1.14 -6.35
N SER A 85 10.69 -0.35 -7.41
CA SER A 85 9.94 0.88 -7.65
C SER A 85 8.52 0.64 -8.17
N GLU A 86 8.30 -0.49 -8.84
CA GLU A 86 7.00 -0.82 -9.41
C GLU A 86 6.73 -2.32 -9.31
N ILE A 87 5.56 -2.69 -8.81
CA ILE A 87 4.98 -4.03 -8.97
C ILE A 87 3.64 -3.87 -9.67
N THR A 88 3.39 -4.67 -10.68
CA THR A 88 2.12 -4.70 -11.42
C THR A 88 1.49 -6.08 -11.39
N PHE A 89 0.16 -6.11 -11.39
CA PHE A 89 -0.62 -7.31 -11.67
C PHE A 89 -1.57 -7.03 -12.83
N GLY A 90 -1.33 -7.67 -13.97
CA GLY A 90 -1.91 -7.30 -15.25
C GLY A 90 -1.48 -5.89 -15.63
N ASN A 91 -2.46 -4.99 -15.78
CA ASN A 91 -2.23 -3.58 -16.11
C ASN A 91 -2.32 -2.65 -14.89
N GLN A 92 -2.54 -3.21 -13.69
CA GLN A 92 -2.67 -2.40 -12.47
C GLN A 92 -1.33 -2.31 -11.78
N VAL A 93 -0.92 -1.08 -11.46
CA VAL A 93 0.23 -0.83 -10.60
C VAL A 93 -0.22 -1.02 -9.16
N LEU A 94 0.38 -1.98 -8.47
CA LEU A 94 0.07 -2.35 -7.09
C LEU A 94 0.80 -1.45 -6.08
N THR A 95 1.95 -0.91 -6.47
CA THR A 95 2.78 -0.04 -5.62
C THR A 95 2.55 1.44 -5.91
N VAL A 96 2.88 2.29 -4.95
CA VAL A 96 2.92 3.76 -5.11
C VAL A 96 4.19 4.29 -4.44
N GLY A 97 4.50 5.58 -4.61
CA GLY A 97 5.64 6.18 -3.92
C GLY A 97 6.96 5.50 -4.31
N GLU A 98 7.70 5.07 -3.30
CA GLU A 98 9.01 4.42 -3.48
C GLU A 98 8.89 2.89 -3.69
N GLY A 99 7.68 2.33 -3.54
CA GLY A 99 7.43 0.91 -3.64
C GLY A 99 8.05 0.15 -2.48
N PHE A 100 8.99 -0.76 -2.76
CA PHE A 100 9.76 -1.50 -1.75
C PHE A 100 11.12 -0.85 -1.53
N TYR A 101 11.44 -0.43 -0.31
CA TYR A 101 12.68 0.29 -0.03
C TYR A 101 13.14 0.15 1.42
N VAL A 102 14.30 0.72 1.76
CA VAL A 102 14.83 0.80 3.12
C VAL A 102 14.73 2.24 3.61
N ILE A 103 14.36 2.42 4.87
CA ILE A 103 14.37 3.73 5.54
C ILE A 103 14.84 3.59 6.99
N GLY A 104 15.62 4.57 7.46
CA GLY A 104 16.11 4.64 8.84
C GLY A 104 16.19 6.07 9.37
N SER A 105 16.19 6.20 10.70
CA SER A 105 16.24 7.50 11.39
C SER A 105 17.13 7.41 12.64
N GLU A 106 17.98 8.42 12.87
CA GLU A 106 18.76 8.54 14.11
C GLU A 106 17.91 9.00 15.29
N THR A 107 16.95 9.90 15.05
CA THR A 107 16.03 10.42 16.06
C THR A 107 14.83 9.50 16.27
N GLY A 108 14.51 8.71 15.24
CA GLY A 108 13.24 8.01 15.18
C GLY A 108 12.13 9.01 14.94
N GLU A 109 12.37 10.04 14.12
CA GLU A 109 11.33 10.92 13.60
C GLU A 109 11.19 10.69 12.11
N ASP A 110 9.99 10.95 11.59
CA ASP A 110 9.76 10.88 10.17
C ASP A 110 10.08 12.22 9.48
N ARG A 111 11.37 12.44 9.22
CA ARG A 111 11.91 13.68 8.66
C ARG A 111 12.53 13.43 7.29
N PRO A 112 11.85 13.76 6.18
CA PRO A 112 12.39 13.56 4.82
C PRO A 112 13.73 14.24 4.55
N ASP A 113 13.99 15.32 5.27
CA ASP A 113 15.21 16.12 5.22
C ASP A 113 16.37 15.50 6.02
N GLN A 114 16.12 14.45 6.82
CA GLN A 114 17.14 13.86 7.69
C GLN A 114 17.25 12.33 7.57
N ASN A 115 16.14 11.63 7.29
CA ASN A 115 16.11 10.18 7.27
C ASN A 115 16.95 9.59 6.15
N VAL A 116 17.69 8.54 6.49
CA VAL A 116 18.46 7.77 5.52
C VAL A 116 17.55 6.82 4.76
N ARG A 117 17.83 6.58 3.48
CA ARG A 117 16.97 5.73 2.64
C ARG A 117 17.75 5.03 1.53
N SER A 118 17.21 3.94 1.00
CA SER A 118 17.82 3.28 -0.16
C SER A 118 17.54 3.98 -1.51
N PRO A 119 16.35 4.54 -1.81
CA PRO A 119 16.15 5.33 -3.01
C PRO A 119 17.13 6.50 -3.07
N ASP A 120 17.55 6.88 -4.27
CA ASP A 120 18.58 7.90 -4.53
C ASP A 120 20.00 7.57 -4.04
N SER A 121 20.21 6.38 -3.46
CA SER A 121 21.56 5.95 -3.03
C SER A 121 22.48 5.64 -4.20
N ASP A 122 23.76 5.50 -3.91
CA ASP A 122 24.78 4.99 -4.84
C ASP A 122 24.75 3.44 -4.97
N GLY A 123 23.81 2.76 -4.31
CA GLY A 123 23.72 1.31 -4.27
C GLY A 123 24.77 0.62 -3.40
N GLN A 124 25.58 1.38 -2.65
CA GLN A 124 26.57 0.89 -1.69
C GLN A 124 26.34 1.44 -0.28
N ASN A 125 25.87 2.68 -0.14
CA ASN A 125 25.55 3.33 1.12
C ASN A 125 24.16 3.95 1.00
N LEU A 126 23.35 3.87 2.07
CA LEU A 126 22.06 4.53 2.10
C LEU A 126 22.24 6.03 1.79
N TYR A 127 21.35 6.58 0.98
CA TYR A 127 21.29 8.01 0.76
C TYR A 127 20.95 8.71 2.09
N SER A 128 21.60 9.84 2.34
CA SER A 128 21.31 10.69 3.49
C SER A 128 21.17 12.14 3.03
N PRO A 129 19.99 12.76 3.18
CA PRO A 129 19.78 14.16 2.82
C PRO A 129 20.26 15.15 3.88
N GLY A 130 20.49 14.69 5.12
CA GLY A 130 20.89 15.52 6.26
C GLY A 130 22.35 15.29 6.69
N ASP A 131 22.65 15.70 7.92
CA ASP A 131 24.01 15.61 8.49
C ASP A 131 24.45 14.18 8.87
N TRP A 132 23.51 13.24 8.84
CA TRP A 132 23.73 11.86 9.25
C TRP A 132 24.41 11.05 8.15
N LYS A 133 25.17 10.03 8.55
CA LYS A 133 25.78 9.12 7.57
C LYS A 133 24.83 7.97 7.29
N GLY A 134 24.55 7.74 6.01
CA GLY A 134 23.92 6.53 5.54
C GLY A 134 24.83 5.32 5.78
N ALA A 135 24.26 4.23 6.28
CA ALA A 135 25.00 2.99 6.48
C ALA A 135 25.34 2.34 5.13
N PRO A 136 26.49 1.63 5.03
CA PRO A 136 26.72 0.72 3.93
C PRO A 136 25.54 -0.25 3.81
N PHE A 137 25.09 -0.55 2.60
CA PHE A 137 24.00 -1.50 2.38
C PHE A 137 24.14 -2.25 1.05
N SER A 138 23.45 -3.38 0.98
CA SER A 138 23.30 -4.18 -0.23
C SER A 138 21.88 -4.68 -0.30
N LEU A 139 21.17 -4.37 -1.38
CA LEU A 139 19.86 -4.93 -1.72
C LEU A 139 19.99 -5.76 -3.00
N LYS A 140 19.76 -7.06 -2.88
CA LYS A 140 19.76 -7.98 -4.01
C LYS A 140 18.39 -8.62 -4.17
N ILE A 141 17.84 -8.52 -5.37
CA ILE A 141 16.53 -9.07 -5.74
C ILE A 141 16.73 -10.09 -6.86
N THR A 142 16.16 -11.29 -6.68
CA THR A 142 16.15 -12.36 -7.68
C THR A 142 14.74 -12.92 -7.87
N GLY A 143 14.53 -13.68 -8.95
CA GLY A 143 13.21 -14.23 -9.30
C GLY A 143 12.32 -13.23 -10.04
N SER A 144 11.13 -13.69 -10.41
CA SER A 144 10.14 -12.92 -11.18
C SER A 144 8.71 -13.00 -10.63
N ASN A 145 8.59 -13.46 -9.38
CA ASN A 145 7.42 -13.85 -8.60
C ASN A 145 7.42 -15.38 -8.33
N PRO A 146 7.74 -15.82 -7.09
CA PRO A 146 8.14 -14.97 -5.98
C PRO A 146 9.45 -14.22 -6.25
N PHE A 147 9.58 -13.03 -5.67
CA PHE A 147 10.83 -12.28 -5.59
C PHE A 147 11.54 -12.66 -4.30
N PHE A 148 12.83 -12.99 -4.39
CA PHE A 148 13.67 -13.24 -3.22
C PHE A 148 14.53 -12.01 -2.97
N VAL A 149 14.37 -11.43 -1.78
CA VAL A 149 15.09 -10.23 -1.36
C VAL A 149 16.15 -10.63 -0.35
N HIS A 150 17.38 -10.19 -0.59
CA HIS A 150 18.51 -10.31 0.33
C HIS A 150 19.03 -8.91 0.63
N LEU A 151 18.98 -8.55 1.91
CA LEU A 151 19.33 -7.23 2.41
C LEU A 151 20.40 -7.36 3.50
N THR A 152 21.46 -6.56 3.37
CA THR A 152 22.45 -6.33 4.43
C THR A 152 22.59 -4.82 4.62
N ILE A 153 22.57 -4.35 5.85
CA ILE A 153 22.75 -2.93 6.19
C ILE A 153 23.72 -2.85 7.36
N GLY A 154 24.74 -2.00 7.24
CA GLY A 154 25.77 -1.78 8.23
C GLY A 154 27.17 -2.20 7.77
N PRO A 155 28.19 -2.06 8.63
CA PRO A 155 28.10 -1.65 10.03
C PRO A 155 27.49 -0.25 10.19
N MET A 156 26.55 -0.11 11.12
CA MET A 156 25.86 1.17 11.30
C MET A 156 26.85 2.27 11.71
N PRO A 157 26.92 3.40 10.98
CA PRO A 157 27.88 4.47 11.28
C PRO A 157 27.56 5.19 12.60
N THR A 158 26.30 5.12 13.02
CA THR A 158 25.68 5.72 14.19
C THR A 158 24.57 4.80 14.70
N LYS A 159 23.91 5.14 15.81
CA LYS A 159 22.69 4.43 16.21
C LYS A 159 21.53 4.90 15.33
N TYR A 160 20.79 3.96 14.76
CA TYR A 160 19.46 4.24 14.23
C TYR A 160 18.42 3.93 15.30
N ALA A 161 17.61 4.92 15.65
CA ALA A 161 16.47 4.73 16.53
C ALA A 161 15.39 3.88 15.86
N THR A 162 15.25 3.99 14.53
CA THR A 162 14.35 3.15 13.73
C THR A 162 15.02 2.73 12.43
N LEU A 163 14.74 1.50 12.00
CA LEU A 163 15.11 0.97 10.69
C LEU A 163 13.99 0.02 10.23
N SER A 164 13.50 0.22 9.01
CA SER A 164 12.45 -0.63 8.43
C SER A 164 12.61 -0.81 6.92
N VAL A 165 11.84 -1.76 6.38
CA VAL A 165 11.71 -2.05 4.95
C VAL A 165 10.25 -1.92 4.56
N PRO A 166 9.80 -0.73 4.12
CA PRO A 166 8.43 -0.55 3.68
C PRO A 166 8.14 -1.19 2.33
N LEU A 167 6.86 -1.50 2.13
CA LEU A 167 6.25 -1.71 0.81
C LEU A 167 5.01 -0.84 0.74
N ASP A 168 5.09 0.21 -0.08
CA ASP A 168 4.01 1.19 -0.29
C ASP A 168 3.03 0.68 -1.34
N LEU A 169 1.76 0.58 -0.96
CA LEU A 169 0.72 -0.01 -1.80
C LEU A 169 -0.36 0.99 -2.18
N ALA A 170 -0.87 0.84 -3.40
CA ALA A 170 -2.01 1.60 -3.86
C ALA A 170 -3.22 1.36 -2.94
N LYS A 171 -3.56 2.38 -2.14
CA LYS A 171 -4.55 2.31 -1.05
C LYS A 171 -5.88 1.70 -1.50
N GLY A 172 -6.35 2.05 -2.69
CA GLY A 172 -7.63 1.57 -3.23
C GLY A 172 -7.64 0.11 -3.67
N LEU A 173 -6.48 -0.56 -3.74
CA LEU A 173 -6.39 -1.94 -4.22
C LEU A 173 -6.38 -2.97 -3.09
N PHE A 174 -6.00 -2.58 -1.87
CA PHE A 174 -5.85 -3.48 -0.72
C PHE A 174 -6.65 -2.96 0.47
N ASP A 175 -7.49 -3.80 1.08
CA ASP A 175 -8.42 -3.37 2.13
C ASP A 175 -8.19 -4.07 3.47
N SER A 176 -7.44 -5.18 3.46
CA SER A 176 -7.22 -6.06 4.60
C SER A 176 -5.78 -6.48 4.70
N PHE A 177 -5.42 -6.91 5.90
CA PHE A 177 -4.16 -7.56 6.20
C PHE A 177 -4.40 -8.87 6.95
N SER A 178 -3.46 -9.79 6.83
CA SER A 178 -3.39 -11.02 7.61
C SER A 178 -1.95 -11.46 7.85
N PHE A 179 -1.72 -12.34 8.82
CA PHE A 179 -0.39 -12.87 9.15
C PHE A 179 -0.46 -14.24 9.83
N SER A 180 0.68 -14.91 9.95
CA SER A 180 0.78 -16.28 10.50
C SER A 180 0.76 -16.37 12.04
N GLY A 181 0.44 -15.28 12.73
CA GLY A 181 0.38 -15.19 14.19
C GLY A 181 -1.04 -15.35 14.73
N SER A 182 -1.27 -14.99 16.00
CA SER A 182 -2.57 -15.15 16.68
C SER A 182 -3.02 -13.94 17.49
N GLY A 183 -2.25 -12.85 17.47
CA GLY A 183 -2.60 -11.58 18.08
C GLY A 183 -1.75 -10.45 17.51
N TYR A 184 -2.30 -9.24 17.54
CA TYR A 184 -1.63 -8.02 17.11
C TYR A 184 -1.98 -6.86 18.02
N GLU A 185 -1.26 -5.75 17.88
CA GLU A 185 -1.55 -4.51 18.57
C GLU A 185 -1.96 -3.45 17.55
N VAL A 186 -2.91 -2.59 17.90
CA VAL A 186 -3.28 -1.42 17.10
C VAL A 186 -3.03 -0.14 17.86
N GLY A 187 -2.56 0.89 17.17
CA GLY A 187 -2.29 2.19 17.77
C GLY A 187 -1.16 2.93 17.08
N ALA A 188 -0.47 3.80 17.83
CA ALA A 188 0.72 4.51 17.37
C ALA A 188 1.49 5.08 18.56
N GLY A 189 2.81 5.31 18.39
CA GLY A 189 3.66 5.90 19.42
C GLY A 189 3.70 5.05 20.69
N GLY A 190 3.32 5.63 21.84
CA GLY A 190 3.23 4.94 23.13
C GLY A 190 1.86 4.31 23.42
N THR A 191 0.87 4.47 22.53
CA THR A 191 -0.50 4.03 22.78
C THR A 191 -0.82 2.81 21.93
N TRP A 192 -0.99 1.65 22.58
CA TRP A 192 -1.24 0.37 21.91
C TRP A 192 -2.39 -0.38 22.56
N GLN A 193 -3.23 -0.99 21.73
CA GLN A 193 -4.34 -1.84 22.15
C GLN A 193 -4.17 -3.24 21.56
N LYS A 194 -4.15 -4.25 22.42
CA LYS A 194 -4.08 -5.65 21.97
C LYS A 194 -5.40 -6.07 21.29
N LYS A 195 -5.27 -6.84 20.21
CA LYS A 195 -6.37 -7.44 19.46
C LYS A 195 -6.07 -8.94 19.26
N PRO A 196 -7.05 -9.82 19.51
CA PRO A 196 -6.91 -11.24 19.21
C PRO A 196 -7.02 -11.48 17.70
N GLY A 197 -6.59 -12.66 17.25
CA GLY A 197 -6.67 -13.06 15.85
C GLY A 197 -5.49 -12.55 15.03
N ASN A 198 -5.58 -12.74 13.72
CA ASN A 198 -4.43 -12.64 12.83
C ASN A 198 -4.71 -11.87 11.54
N SER A 199 -5.80 -11.12 11.52
CA SER A 199 -6.24 -10.36 10.36
C SER A 199 -7.10 -9.17 10.77
N GLY A 200 -7.26 -8.23 9.85
CA GLY A 200 -8.10 -7.06 10.04
C GLY A 200 -8.27 -6.26 8.76
N LYS A 201 -9.14 -5.25 8.79
CA LYS A 201 -9.25 -4.26 7.73
C LYS A 201 -8.40 -3.04 8.09
N PHE A 202 -7.76 -2.43 7.09
CA PHE A 202 -6.97 -1.23 7.35
C PHE A 202 -7.82 -0.09 7.90
N LYS A 203 -9.05 0.08 7.38
CA LYS A 203 -9.99 1.11 7.85
C LYS A 203 -10.33 1.02 9.35
N ASP A 204 -10.16 -0.17 9.94
CA ASP A 204 -10.49 -0.42 11.34
C ASP A 204 -9.27 -0.20 12.26
N ILE A 205 -8.10 0.11 11.70
CA ILE A 205 -6.92 0.51 12.46
C ILE A 205 -7.16 1.96 12.97
N PRO A 206 -7.23 2.18 14.30
CA PRO A 206 -7.37 3.52 14.86
C PRO A 206 -6.16 4.37 14.48
N GLN A 207 -6.39 5.67 14.23
CA GLN A 207 -5.33 6.60 13.82
C GLN A 207 -5.04 7.66 14.90
N PRO A 208 -4.48 7.26 16.07
CA PRO A 208 -4.33 8.16 17.22
C PRO A 208 -3.17 9.17 17.07
N ALA A 209 -2.26 8.95 16.12
CA ALA A 209 -1.15 9.88 15.85
C ALA A 209 -1.54 10.85 14.72
N HIS A 210 -1.06 12.09 14.80
CA HIS A 210 -1.19 13.07 13.74
C HIS A 210 0.20 13.53 13.30
N ILE A 211 0.49 13.40 12.00
CA ILE A 211 1.74 13.86 11.42
C ILE A 211 1.50 15.20 10.72
N PRO A 212 2.22 16.27 11.10
CA PRO A 212 2.14 17.57 10.44
C PRO A 212 2.32 17.45 8.92
N GLY A 213 1.31 17.90 8.16
CA GLY A 213 1.27 17.84 6.69
C GLY A 213 0.85 16.50 6.08
N HIS A 214 0.63 15.45 6.89
CA HIS A 214 0.34 14.09 6.42
C HIS A 214 -0.99 13.56 6.94
N GLY A 215 -1.47 14.10 8.05
CA GLY A 215 -2.75 13.73 8.63
C GLY A 215 -2.65 12.58 9.64
N PRO A 216 -3.78 11.94 9.96
CA PRO A 216 -3.84 10.93 11.00
C PRO A 216 -3.22 9.60 10.53
N VAL A 217 -2.50 8.92 11.42
CA VAL A 217 -1.89 7.61 11.15
C VAL A 217 -2.15 6.61 12.27
N GLY A 218 -2.39 5.37 11.86
CA GLY A 218 -2.56 4.20 12.71
C GLY A 218 -1.72 3.04 12.24
N VAL A 219 -1.33 2.17 13.15
CA VAL A 219 -0.52 0.98 12.88
C VAL A 219 -1.19 -0.23 13.49
N ALA A 220 -1.28 -1.32 12.73
CA ALA A 220 -1.41 -2.66 13.29
C ALA A 220 -0.05 -3.33 13.27
N LYS A 221 0.43 -3.86 14.40
CA LYS A 221 1.74 -4.52 14.48
C LYS A 221 1.71 -5.85 15.19
N THR A 222 2.64 -6.72 14.81
CA THR A 222 2.85 -8.03 15.44
C THR A 222 4.32 -8.39 15.45
N ALA A 223 4.76 -9.10 16.49
CA ALA A 223 6.11 -9.66 16.53
C ALA A 223 6.30 -10.75 15.47
N ILE A 224 7.44 -10.70 14.78
CA ILE A 224 7.91 -11.75 13.87
C ILE A 224 8.53 -12.86 14.73
N LYS A 225 8.04 -14.09 14.59
CA LYS A 225 8.42 -15.23 15.44
C LYS A 225 9.60 -16.05 14.92
N GLY A 226 10.17 -15.67 13.78
CA GLY A 226 11.32 -16.32 13.16
C GLY A 226 11.09 -16.64 11.67
N PRO A 227 11.97 -17.48 11.08
CA PRO A 227 11.81 -17.99 9.72
C PRO A 227 10.44 -18.65 9.49
N GLY A 228 9.86 -18.41 8.32
CA GLY A 228 8.53 -18.90 7.95
C GLY A 228 7.37 -18.01 8.40
N PHE A 229 7.61 -17.00 9.24
CA PHE A 229 6.60 -16.00 9.55
C PHE A 229 6.18 -15.27 8.28
N TRP A 230 4.87 -15.22 8.00
CA TRP A 230 4.34 -14.53 6.83
C TRP A 230 3.32 -13.47 7.23
N ALA A 231 3.25 -12.44 6.41
CA ALA A 231 2.27 -11.37 6.48
C ALA A 231 1.82 -11.01 5.07
N GLU A 232 0.56 -10.63 4.94
CA GLU A 232 -0.08 -10.44 3.66
C GLU A 232 -1.04 -9.27 3.71
N VAL A 233 -1.06 -8.50 2.62
CA VAL A 233 -2.15 -7.58 2.32
C VAL A 233 -3.05 -8.20 1.26
N SER A 234 -4.36 -8.04 1.46
CA SER A 234 -5.39 -8.63 0.63
C SER A 234 -6.24 -7.54 0.01
N GLY A 235 -6.48 -7.71 -1.29
CA GLY A 235 -7.26 -6.82 -2.11
C GLY A 235 -8.19 -7.59 -3.05
N ALA A 236 -9.09 -6.87 -3.71
CA ALA A 236 -10.03 -7.48 -4.65
C ALA A 236 -9.33 -8.05 -5.92
N LEU A 237 -8.15 -7.53 -6.25
CA LEU A 237 -7.38 -7.93 -7.43
C LEU A 237 -6.30 -8.96 -7.11
N ALA A 238 -5.50 -8.67 -6.09
CA ALA A 238 -4.31 -9.42 -5.75
C ALA A 238 -4.10 -9.46 -4.24
N LYS A 239 -3.25 -10.38 -3.82
CA LYS A 239 -2.64 -10.41 -2.50
C LYS A 239 -1.15 -10.21 -2.67
N ILE A 240 -0.52 -9.55 -1.71
CA ILE A 240 0.94 -9.49 -1.63
C ILE A 240 1.37 -10.06 -0.30
N ARG A 241 2.12 -11.15 -0.34
CA ARG A 241 2.63 -11.86 0.82
C ARG A 241 4.13 -11.66 0.97
N ARG A 242 4.55 -11.28 2.16
CA ARG A 242 5.94 -11.26 2.62
C ARG A 242 6.17 -12.44 3.55
N THR A 243 7.16 -13.26 3.27
CA THR A 243 7.56 -14.39 4.13
C THR A 243 9.00 -14.21 4.56
N VAL A 244 9.23 -14.11 5.86
CA VAL A 244 10.58 -13.99 6.43
C VAL A 244 11.30 -15.32 6.28
N LEU A 245 12.46 -15.31 5.63
CA LEU A 245 13.30 -16.50 5.46
C LEU A 245 14.40 -16.56 6.50
N SER A 246 15.03 -15.42 6.80
CA SER A 246 16.06 -15.30 7.84
C SER A 246 16.37 -13.83 8.18
N GLY A 247 17.20 -13.62 9.20
CA GLY A 247 17.76 -12.32 9.55
C GLY A 247 17.18 -11.71 10.84
N ASN A 248 17.31 -10.39 10.96
CA ASN A 248 17.10 -9.65 12.21
C ASN A 248 15.72 -8.97 12.32
N ALA A 249 14.78 -9.30 11.43
CA ALA A 249 13.43 -8.73 11.43
C ALA A 249 12.72 -8.99 12.77
N LYS A 250 12.13 -7.94 13.37
CA LYS A 250 11.53 -8.01 14.72
C LYS A 250 10.01 -7.93 14.70
N GLU A 251 9.46 -6.98 13.96
CA GLU A 251 8.01 -6.73 13.91
C GLU A 251 7.55 -6.58 12.46
N MET A 252 6.31 -6.99 12.21
CA MET A 252 5.58 -6.69 10.97
C MET A 252 4.56 -5.62 11.28
N HIS A 253 4.53 -4.57 10.47
CA HIS A 253 3.65 -3.42 10.64
C HIS A 253 2.75 -3.25 9.42
N PHE A 254 1.49 -2.91 9.65
CA PHE A 254 0.51 -2.52 8.64
C PHE A 254 0.08 -1.09 8.93
N TYR A 255 0.45 -0.14 8.08
CA TYR A 255 0.13 1.27 8.30
C TYR A 255 -1.16 1.66 7.60
N HIS A 256 -2.05 2.28 8.36
CA HIS A 256 -3.20 2.99 7.84
C HIS A 256 -2.93 4.49 7.89
N HIS A 257 -2.63 5.07 6.73
CA HIS A 257 -2.50 6.50 6.57
C HIS A 257 -3.34 6.99 5.36
N PRO A 258 -3.51 8.31 5.16
CA PRO A 258 -4.48 8.81 4.19
C PRO A 258 -4.18 8.48 2.72
N TYR A 259 -2.91 8.23 2.37
CA TYR A 259 -2.45 8.16 0.97
C TYR A 259 -2.10 6.75 0.48
N THR A 260 -1.53 5.89 1.33
CA THR A 260 -1.17 4.49 1.02
C THR A 260 -1.58 3.55 2.16
N HIS A 261 -1.55 2.26 1.86
CA HIS A 261 -1.43 1.22 2.86
C HIS A 261 -0.03 0.63 2.77
N ASN A 262 0.69 0.60 3.90
CA ASN A 262 2.03 0.04 3.91
C ASN A 262 2.03 -1.31 4.62
N ILE A 263 2.86 -2.23 4.14
CA ILE A 263 3.26 -3.44 4.87
C ILE A 263 4.78 -3.39 5.08
N GLU A 264 5.23 -3.27 6.32
CA GLU A 264 6.63 -3.00 6.64
C GLU A 264 7.24 -4.03 7.58
N ILE A 265 8.47 -4.45 7.27
CA ILE A 265 9.32 -5.18 8.21
C ILE A 265 10.10 -4.18 9.02
N ASN A 266 10.02 -4.28 10.35
CA ASN A 266 10.68 -3.38 11.28
C ASN A 266 11.80 -4.12 12.04
N PHE A 267 12.97 -3.49 12.15
CA PHE A 267 14.13 -4.00 12.91
C PHE A 267 14.26 -3.34 14.29
N GLY A 268 13.43 -2.35 14.58
CA GLY A 268 13.50 -1.49 15.76
C GLY A 268 14.74 -0.61 15.76
N SER A 269 15.21 -0.27 16.97
CA SER A 269 16.49 0.41 17.12
C SER A 269 17.66 -0.52 16.86
N VAL A 270 18.67 0.01 16.18
CA VAL A 270 19.90 -0.68 15.80
C VAL A 270 21.10 0.13 16.28
N SER A 271 21.98 -0.51 17.05
CA SER A 271 23.15 0.15 17.63
C SER A 271 24.23 0.45 16.60
N LYS A 272 25.02 1.49 16.86
CA LYS A 272 26.25 1.78 16.12
C LYS A 272 27.14 0.53 16.02
N GLY A 273 27.74 0.30 14.87
CA GLY A 273 28.62 -0.84 14.58
C GLY A 273 27.88 -2.16 14.30
N SER A 274 26.56 -2.23 14.53
CA SER A 274 25.80 -3.45 14.24
C SER A 274 25.60 -3.64 12.74
N VAL A 275 25.42 -4.89 12.32
CA VAL A 275 25.00 -5.25 10.96
C VAL A 275 23.62 -5.88 11.06
N VAL A 276 22.71 -5.42 10.21
CA VAL A 276 21.37 -5.97 10.02
C VAL A 276 21.37 -6.79 8.74
N THR A 277 20.87 -8.01 8.83
CA THR A 277 20.62 -8.88 7.68
C THR A 277 19.14 -9.20 7.62
N HIS A 278 18.62 -9.37 6.41
CA HIS A 278 17.26 -9.80 6.20
C HIS A 278 17.13 -10.55 4.88
N GLN A 279 16.43 -11.68 4.90
CA GLN A 279 16.01 -12.38 3.70
C GLN A 279 14.52 -12.64 3.75
N GLU A 280 13.85 -12.39 2.64
CA GLU A 280 12.42 -12.66 2.51
C GLU A 280 12.03 -13.13 1.10
N LYS A 281 10.88 -13.79 1.06
CA LYS A 281 10.14 -14.10 -0.15
C LYS A 281 8.97 -13.12 -0.25
N LEU A 282 8.92 -12.33 -1.31
CA LEU A 282 7.81 -11.43 -1.66
C LEU A 282 7.04 -12.03 -2.83
N GLU A 283 5.74 -12.27 -2.66
CA GLU A 283 4.92 -13.00 -3.62
C GLU A 283 3.62 -12.24 -3.90
N VAL A 284 3.31 -12.09 -5.18
CA VAL A 284 2.05 -11.53 -5.67
C VAL A 284 1.17 -12.69 -6.10
N LEU A 285 0.01 -12.83 -5.47
CA LEU A 285 -0.97 -13.88 -5.73
C LEU A 285 -2.24 -13.25 -6.31
N ALA A 286 -2.98 -13.98 -7.13
CA ALA A 286 -4.31 -13.53 -7.51
C ALA A 286 -5.24 -13.54 -6.28
N ALA A 287 -6.21 -12.63 -6.19
CA ALA A 287 -7.11 -12.55 -5.03
C ALA A 287 -7.86 -13.87 -4.74
N ASN A 288 -8.15 -14.63 -5.79
CA ASN A 288 -8.88 -15.91 -5.72
C ASN A 288 -7.98 -17.11 -5.41
N GLU A 289 -6.66 -16.94 -5.36
CA GLU A 289 -5.76 -18.01 -4.95
C GLU A 289 -5.80 -18.15 -3.42
N ALA A 290 -6.02 -19.39 -2.96
CA ALA A 290 -6.00 -19.71 -1.54
C ALA A 290 -4.59 -19.51 -0.95
N PRO A 291 -4.47 -19.18 0.36
CA PRO A 291 -3.19 -19.25 1.07
C PRO A 291 -2.59 -20.65 0.89
N GLY A 292 -1.46 -20.75 0.17
CA GLY A 292 -0.80 -22.03 -0.05
C GLY A 292 -0.45 -22.72 1.28
N LYS A 293 -0.87 -23.98 1.42
CA LYS A 293 -0.27 -24.95 2.35
C LYS A 293 1.23 -25.06 2.03
N PRO A 294 2.13 -25.28 3.01
CA PRO A 294 3.57 -25.37 2.74
C PRO A 294 3.84 -26.52 1.76
N THR A 295 4.37 -26.20 0.59
CA THR A 295 4.95 -27.21 -0.31
C THR A 295 6.41 -27.42 0.07
N THR A 296 6.70 -28.55 0.71
CA THR A 296 8.04 -29.15 0.73
C THR A 296 8.48 -29.46 -0.72
N PRO A 297 9.78 -29.43 -1.04
CA PRO A 297 10.25 -29.45 -2.43
C PRO A 297 10.27 -30.88 -2.96
N GLU A 298 9.81 -31.08 -4.20
CA GLU A 298 10.06 -32.31 -4.95
C GLU A 298 11.03 -32.00 -6.12
N PRO A 299 12.11 -32.77 -6.30
CA PRO A 299 13.09 -32.59 -7.38
C PRO A 299 12.58 -33.15 -8.73
N PRO A 300 13.27 -32.90 -9.85
CA PRO A 300 12.66 -32.96 -11.18
C PRO A 300 12.70 -34.36 -11.80
N GLY A 301 11.68 -34.70 -12.57
CA GLY A 301 11.65 -35.90 -13.42
C GLY A 301 10.79 -35.68 -14.68
N PRO A 302 11.24 -36.13 -15.87
CA PRO A 302 10.81 -35.61 -17.16
C PRO A 302 9.66 -36.43 -17.78
N GLY A 303 8.93 -35.83 -18.71
CA GLY A 303 8.04 -36.59 -19.60
C GLY A 303 6.99 -35.72 -20.26
N GLY A 304 7.24 -35.36 -21.53
CA GLY A 304 6.28 -34.63 -22.34
C GLY A 304 5.05 -35.46 -22.72
N SER A 305 3.99 -34.76 -23.11
CA SER A 305 3.09 -35.03 -24.24
C SER A 305 1.93 -34.03 -24.21
N THR A 306 1.74 -33.28 -25.29
CA THR A 306 0.49 -32.57 -25.65
C THR A 306 -0.14 -33.30 -26.86
N PRO A 307 -1.33 -32.92 -27.34
CA PRO A 307 -2.63 -32.66 -26.70
C PRO A 307 -3.79 -33.39 -27.45
N THR A 308 -5.06 -33.22 -27.03
CA THR A 308 -6.28 -32.89 -27.86
C THR A 308 -7.58 -32.96 -27.00
N PRO A 309 -8.57 -32.04 -27.15
CA PRO A 309 -9.80 -31.92 -26.33
C PRO A 309 -11.02 -32.66 -26.96
N PRO A 310 -12.16 -32.89 -26.26
CA PRO A 310 -13.26 -31.89 -26.20
C PRO A 310 -14.17 -31.97 -24.95
N GLY A 311 -15.05 -30.96 -24.79
CA GLY A 311 -16.35 -31.15 -24.14
C GLY A 311 -16.74 -30.12 -23.08
N GLN A 312 -17.64 -29.22 -23.45
CA GLN A 312 -18.30 -28.22 -22.62
C GLN A 312 -18.99 -28.79 -21.38
N GLY A 313 -18.92 -28.02 -20.29
CA GLY A 313 -19.75 -28.21 -19.10
C GLY A 313 -19.48 -27.11 -18.07
N GLY A 314 -19.96 -25.89 -18.33
CA GLY A 314 -19.81 -24.77 -17.40
C GLY A 314 -21.04 -23.88 -17.43
N SER A 315 -21.96 -24.10 -16.49
CA SER A 315 -23.15 -23.28 -16.25
C SER A 315 -22.76 -21.81 -15.99
N SER A 316 -23.02 -20.90 -16.94
CA SER A 316 -22.98 -19.44 -16.75
C SER A 316 -23.77 -18.74 -17.88
N GLY A 317 -24.52 -17.69 -17.56
CA GLY A 317 -25.57 -17.11 -18.42
C GLY A 317 -25.20 -16.80 -19.89
N THR A 318 -26.22 -16.85 -20.76
CA THR A 318 -26.14 -16.60 -22.21
C THR A 318 -25.47 -15.26 -22.53
N ALA A 319 -24.82 -15.15 -23.70
CA ALA A 319 -24.23 -13.90 -24.19
C ALA A 319 -25.21 -12.70 -24.07
N LYS A 320 -26.50 -12.94 -24.32
CA LYS A 320 -27.57 -11.96 -24.12
C LYS A 320 -27.65 -11.46 -22.68
N GLN A 321 -27.65 -12.34 -21.69
CA GLN A 321 -27.69 -11.96 -20.27
C GLN A 321 -26.46 -11.12 -19.85
N ARG A 322 -25.29 -11.39 -20.44
CA ARG A 322 -24.05 -10.65 -20.15
C ARG A 322 -24.02 -9.28 -20.83
N LEU A 323 -24.62 -9.16 -22.02
CA LEU A 323 -24.66 -7.91 -22.81
C LEU A 323 -25.80 -6.97 -22.41
N GLU A 324 -26.92 -7.51 -21.93
CA GLU A 324 -28.10 -6.76 -21.48
C GLU A 324 -27.76 -5.53 -20.60
N PRO A 325 -26.93 -5.64 -19.54
CA PRO A 325 -26.62 -4.48 -18.72
C PRO A 325 -25.74 -3.43 -19.39
N LEU A 326 -24.86 -3.81 -20.32
CA LEU A 326 -24.03 -2.88 -21.07
C LEU A 326 -24.88 -2.06 -22.03
N TYR A 327 -25.79 -2.72 -22.75
CA TYR A 327 -26.71 -2.06 -23.66
C TYR A 327 -27.69 -1.14 -22.92
N LYS A 328 -28.22 -1.57 -21.77
CA LYS A 328 -29.10 -0.72 -20.95
C LYS A 328 -28.35 0.46 -20.33
N GLY A 329 -27.17 0.23 -19.75
CA GLY A 329 -26.33 1.26 -19.14
C GLY A 329 -25.88 2.31 -20.15
N LEU A 330 -25.38 1.87 -21.31
CA LEU A 330 -24.74 2.75 -22.27
C LEU A 330 -25.71 3.30 -23.32
N LEU A 331 -26.64 2.50 -23.83
CA LEU A 331 -27.52 2.87 -24.94
C LEU A 331 -29.00 3.04 -24.53
N GLY A 332 -29.40 2.52 -23.37
CA GLY A 332 -30.78 2.64 -22.88
C GLY A 332 -31.78 1.68 -23.52
N ARG A 333 -31.30 0.67 -24.27
CA ARG A 333 -32.12 -0.38 -24.90
C ARG A 333 -31.53 -1.76 -24.62
N SER A 334 -32.23 -2.82 -25.02
CA SER A 334 -31.68 -4.19 -25.01
C SER A 334 -30.87 -4.46 -26.30
N PRO A 335 -29.92 -5.42 -26.29
CA PRO A 335 -29.19 -5.80 -27.49
C PRO A 335 -30.11 -6.45 -28.53
N ASP A 336 -29.96 -6.05 -29.80
CA ASP A 336 -30.58 -6.69 -30.95
C ASP A 336 -29.75 -7.88 -31.46
N GLU A 337 -30.24 -8.61 -32.46
CA GLU A 337 -29.57 -9.80 -33.00
C GLU A 337 -28.16 -9.49 -33.56
N ALA A 338 -27.98 -8.35 -34.22
CA ALA A 338 -26.69 -7.94 -34.76
C ALA A 338 -25.68 -7.63 -33.65
N GLY A 339 -26.12 -6.96 -32.58
CA GLY A 339 -25.33 -6.70 -31.38
C GLY A 339 -24.94 -7.96 -30.62
N LEU A 340 -25.86 -8.92 -30.50
CA LEU A 340 -25.59 -10.23 -29.90
C LEU A 340 -24.59 -11.04 -30.72
N SER A 341 -24.69 -11.03 -32.05
CA SER A 341 -23.75 -11.73 -32.93
C SER A 341 -22.36 -11.09 -32.86
N THR A 342 -22.28 -9.76 -32.83
CA THR A 342 -21.01 -9.02 -32.85
C THR A 342 -20.27 -9.13 -31.51
N PHE A 343 -20.96 -8.90 -30.40
CA PHE A 343 -20.32 -8.80 -29.09
C PHE A 343 -20.46 -10.05 -28.23
N GLY A 344 -21.31 -11.01 -28.61
CA GLY A 344 -21.56 -12.22 -27.85
C GLY A 344 -20.31 -13.05 -27.57
N PRO A 345 -19.46 -13.33 -28.58
CA PRO A 345 -18.19 -14.03 -28.36
C PRO A 345 -17.26 -13.29 -27.40
N GLN A 346 -17.23 -11.96 -27.46
CA GLN A 346 -16.44 -11.14 -26.53
C GLN A 346 -17.05 -11.17 -25.12
N ALA A 347 -18.36 -11.00 -24.98
CA ALA A 347 -19.04 -11.04 -23.68
C ALA A 347 -18.88 -12.39 -22.95
N ASN A 348 -18.76 -13.48 -23.71
CA ASN A 348 -18.48 -14.81 -23.16
C ASN A 348 -17.08 -14.94 -22.53
N GLN A 349 -16.18 -13.99 -22.79
CA GLN A 349 -14.86 -13.90 -22.14
C GLN A 349 -14.94 -13.32 -20.71
N GLY A 350 -16.14 -13.06 -20.20
CA GLY A 350 -16.37 -12.54 -18.86
C GLY A 350 -16.05 -11.04 -18.75
N LEU A 351 -15.68 -10.57 -17.56
CA LEU A 351 -15.46 -9.15 -17.28
C LEU A 351 -14.48 -8.44 -18.25
N PRO A 352 -13.36 -9.05 -18.69
CA PRO A 352 -12.49 -8.45 -19.71
C PRO A 352 -13.21 -8.21 -21.03
N GLY A 353 -14.00 -9.19 -21.47
CA GLY A 353 -14.83 -9.11 -22.66
C GLY A 353 -15.90 -8.03 -22.56
N LEU A 354 -16.58 -7.95 -21.42
CA LEU A 354 -17.57 -6.90 -21.16
C LEU A 354 -16.94 -5.50 -21.17
N LYS A 355 -15.73 -5.32 -20.64
CA LYS A 355 -15.02 -4.03 -20.74
C LYS A 355 -14.66 -3.67 -22.17
N ALA A 356 -14.19 -4.64 -22.95
CA ALA A 356 -13.89 -4.44 -24.36
C ALA A 356 -15.14 -4.07 -25.17
N VAL A 357 -16.27 -4.73 -24.88
CA VAL A 357 -17.57 -4.39 -25.48
C VAL A 357 -18.03 -3.00 -25.05
N ALA A 358 -17.91 -2.64 -23.77
CA ALA A 358 -18.30 -1.34 -23.27
C ALA A 358 -17.49 -0.19 -23.89
N ALA A 359 -16.18 -0.37 -24.06
CA ALA A 359 -15.32 0.60 -24.76
C ALA A 359 -15.72 0.77 -26.23
N GLN A 360 -16.03 -0.33 -26.93
CA GLN A 360 -16.51 -0.29 -28.32
C GLN A 360 -17.88 0.42 -28.42
N ILE A 361 -18.80 0.16 -27.49
CA ILE A 361 -20.09 0.85 -27.44
C ILE A 361 -19.91 2.34 -27.16
N LEU A 362 -19.03 2.72 -26.22
CA LEU A 362 -18.73 4.12 -25.91
C LEU A 362 -18.16 4.90 -27.09
N GLY A 363 -17.34 4.24 -27.93
CA GLY A 363 -16.81 4.81 -29.16
C GLY A 363 -17.79 4.85 -30.34
N SER A 364 -18.99 4.29 -30.19
CA SER A 364 -19.93 4.15 -31.31
C SER A 364 -20.68 5.46 -31.63
N PRO A 365 -21.09 5.67 -32.91
CA PRO A 365 -22.00 6.76 -33.27
C PRO A 365 -23.32 6.71 -32.52
N GLU A 366 -23.77 5.50 -32.16
CA GLU A 366 -25.02 5.27 -31.43
C GLU A 366 -24.95 5.85 -30.01
N PHE A 367 -23.87 5.56 -29.25
CA PHE A 367 -23.69 6.14 -27.92
C PHE A 367 -23.65 7.67 -27.99
N LYS A 368 -22.95 8.24 -28.98
CA LYS A 368 -22.91 9.70 -29.19
C LYS A 368 -24.29 10.28 -29.51
N ALA A 369 -25.11 9.58 -30.30
CA ALA A 369 -26.46 10.02 -30.64
C ALA A 369 -27.40 10.00 -29.43
N VAL A 370 -27.35 8.95 -28.60
CA VAL A 370 -28.29 8.76 -27.48
C VAL A 370 -27.84 9.40 -26.16
N ARG A 371 -26.53 9.55 -25.92
CA ARG A 371 -25.97 10.08 -24.66
C ARG A 371 -25.12 11.33 -24.81
N GLY A 372 -24.59 11.63 -26.01
CA GLY A 372 -23.59 12.67 -26.22
C GLY A 372 -24.06 14.11 -25.99
N LYS A 373 -25.38 14.35 -25.86
CA LYS A 373 -25.96 15.67 -25.55
C LYS A 373 -26.33 15.84 -24.07
N LEU A 374 -26.16 14.81 -23.25
CA LEU A 374 -26.55 14.84 -21.84
C LEU A 374 -25.49 15.55 -21.01
N LYS A 375 -25.95 16.34 -20.03
CA LYS A 375 -25.08 16.85 -18.96
C LYS A 375 -24.62 15.71 -18.06
N GLU A 376 -23.49 15.89 -17.40
CA GLU A 376 -22.77 14.87 -16.64
C GLU A 376 -23.63 14.19 -15.57
N THR A 377 -24.43 14.97 -14.84
CA THR A 377 -25.32 14.45 -13.80
C THR A 377 -26.47 13.62 -14.38
N ALA A 378 -27.02 14.03 -15.52
CA ALA A 378 -28.05 13.28 -16.24
C ALA A 378 -27.47 12.00 -16.88
N LEU A 379 -26.26 12.08 -17.43
CA LEU A 379 -25.52 10.94 -17.99
C LEU A 379 -25.25 9.89 -16.91
N LEU A 380 -24.72 10.30 -15.76
CA LEU A 380 -24.47 9.42 -14.61
C LEU A 380 -25.77 8.79 -14.10
N GLY A 381 -26.83 9.59 -13.99
CA GLY A 381 -28.17 9.14 -13.63
C GLY A 381 -28.67 8.01 -14.53
N GLN A 382 -28.56 8.20 -15.84
CA GLN A 382 -29.01 7.19 -16.81
C GLN A 382 -28.11 5.95 -16.84
N MET A 383 -26.79 6.10 -16.64
CA MET A 383 -25.88 4.96 -16.48
C MET A 383 -26.22 4.12 -15.25
N TYR A 384 -26.47 4.74 -14.09
CA TYR A 384 -26.87 4.01 -12.88
C TYR A 384 -28.23 3.33 -13.04
N GLN A 385 -29.19 3.99 -13.70
CA GLN A 385 -30.48 3.38 -13.97
C GLN A 385 -30.34 2.17 -14.91
N GLY A 386 -29.49 2.25 -15.93
CA GLY A 386 -29.30 1.16 -16.88
C GLY A 386 -28.42 0.01 -16.35
N PHE A 387 -27.34 0.33 -15.62
CA PHE A 387 -26.43 -0.66 -15.04
C PHE A 387 -26.97 -1.29 -13.76
N PHE A 388 -27.69 -0.55 -12.91
CA PHE A 388 -28.08 -1.04 -11.59
C PHE A 388 -29.58 -1.00 -11.33
N GLY A 389 -30.37 -0.31 -12.17
CA GLY A 389 -31.81 -0.16 -11.96
C GLY A 389 -32.18 0.77 -10.80
N ARG A 390 -31.25 1.62 -10.36
CA ARG A 390 -31.44 2.56 -9.25
C ARG A 390 -30.89 3.93 -9.58
N LYS A 391 -31.25 4.92 -8.77
CA LYS A 391 -30.65 6.27 -8.81
C LYS A 391 -29.22 6.26 -8.25
N VAL A 392 -28.43 7.24 -8.66
CA VAL A 392 -27.08 7.52 -8.15
C VAL A 392 -27.20 7.91 -6.68
N ASP A 393 -26.38 7.30 -5.82
CA ASP A 393 -26.27 7.67 -4.41
C ASP A 393 -25.26 8.81 -4.21
N PRO A 394 -25.29 9.52 -3.06
CA PRO A 394 -24.41 10.67 -2.83
C PRO A 394 -22.91 10.37 -2.96
N ALA A 395 -22.46 9.18 -2.55
CA ALA A 395 -21.06 8.79 -2.67
C ALA A 395 -20.67 8.54 -4.13
N GLY A 396 -21.50 7.80 -4.87
CA GLY A 396 -21.32 7.61 -6.31
C GLY A 396 -21.34 8.93 -7.10
N ALA A 397 -22.23 9.86 -6.74
CA ALA A 397 -22.28 11.19 -7.36
C ALA A 397 -21.01 12.00 -7.08
N ALA A 398 -20.54 11.99 -5.83
CA ALA A 398 -19.32 12.69 -5.43
C ALA A 398 -18.06 12.11 -6.10
N THR A 399 -18.02 10.79 -6.34
CA THR A 399 -16.89 10.13 -7.01
C THR A 399 -16.91 10.34 -8.52
N PHE A 400 -18.05 10.09 -9.19
CA PHE A 400 -18.07 9.95 -10.65
C PHE A 400 -18.44 11.25 -11.39
N THR A 401 -19.17 12.18 -10.78
CA THR A 401 -19.51 13.46 -11.43
C THR A 401 -18.25 14.26 -11.80
N PRO A 402 -17.23 14.42 -10.92
CA PRO A 402 -16.00 15.12 -11.28
C PRO A 402 -15.24 14.44 -12.43
N TRP A 403 -15.32 13.11 -12.56
CA TRP A 403 -14.68 12.38 -13.64
C TRP A 403 -15.40 12.63 -14.97
N LEU A 404 -16.73 12.64 -14.97
CA LEU A 404 -17.52 13.00 -16.15
C LEU A 404 -17.27 14.44 -16.59
N MET A 405 -17.12 15.39 -15.66
CA MET A 405 -16.76 16.78 -15.98
C MET A 405 -15.38 16.91 -16.63
N GLN A 406 -14.50 15.93 -16.40
CA GLN A 406 -13.17 15.83 -17.04
C GLN A 406 -13.22 15.03 -18.36
N GLY A 407 -14.40 14.63 -18.83
CA GLY A 407 -14.57 13.81 -20.04
C GLY A 407 -14.19 12.33 -19.86
N LYS A 408 -13.98 11.86 -18.62
CA LYS A 408 -13.54 10.48 -18.32
C LYS A 408 -14.70 9.48 -18.28
N VAL A 409 -15.52 9.49 -19.33
CA VAL A 409 -16.72 8.64 -19.43
C VAL A 409 -16.36 7.16 -19.43
N GLU A 410 -15.29 6.78 -20.12
CA GLU A 410 -14.82 5.40 -20.16
C GLU A 410 -14.34 4.91 -18.79
N ASP A 411 -13.63 5.75 -18.03
CA ASP A 411 -13.16 5.40 -16.69
C ASP A 411 -14.33 5.21 -15.72
N VAL A 412 -15.39 6.04 -15.85
CA VAL A 412 -16.62 5.88 -15.07
C VAL A 412 -17.29 4.55 -15.43
N VAL A 413 -17.55 4.28 -16.71
CA VAL A 413 -18.20 3.04 -17.15
C VAL A 413 -17.40 1.81 -16.76
N ARG A 414 -16.08 1.87 -16.90
CA ARG A 414 -15.17 0.81 -16.46
C ARG A 414 -15.31 0.57 -14.97
N SER A 415 -15.29 1.63 -14.16
CA SER A 415 -15.46 1.54 -12.70
C SER A 415 -16.82 0.96 -12.32
N LEU A 416 -17.90 1.32 -13.01
CA LEU A 416 -19.23 0.77 -12.77
C LEU A 416 -19.31 -0.72 -13.12
N ILE A 417 -18.79 -1.14 -14.29
CA ILE A 417 -18.79 -2.55 -14.73
C ILE A 417 -17.88 -3.40 -13.83
N GLU A 418 -16.77 -2.85 -13.34
CA GLU A 418 -15.86 -3.53 -12.41
C GLU A 418 -16.36 -3.54 -10.97
N SER A 419 -17.44 -2.81 -10.65
CA SER A 419 -17.96 -2.73 -9.28
C SER A 419 -18.44 -4.08 -8.75
N ALA A 420 -18.38 -4.24 -7.43
CA ALA A 420 -18.93 -5.41 -6.75
C ALA A 420 -20.45 -5.50 -6.96
N GLU A 421 -21.14 -4.35 -7.01
CA GLU A 421 -22.58 -4.28 -7.27
C GLU A 421 -22.92 -4.84 -8.65
N PHE A 422 -22.14 -4.50 -9.69
CA PHE A 422 -22.37 -4.99 -11.05
C PHE A 422 -22.22 -6.51 -11.13
N ARG A 423 -21.13 -7.04 -10.56
CA ARG A 423 -20.85 -8.47 -10.54
C ARG A 423 -21.89 -9.26 -9.73
N ALA A 424 -22.27 -8.75 -8.55
CA ALA A 424 -23.29 -9.37 -7.72
C ALA A 424 -24.66 -9.38 -8.40
N LYS A 425 -25.04 -8.28 -9.06
CA LYS A 425 -26.34 -8.15 -9.73
C LYS A 425 -26.48 -9.06 -10.95
N TYR A 426 -25.43 -9.18 -11.76
CA TYR A 426 -25.47 -9.95 -13.01
C TYR A 426 -24.84 -11.34 -12.93
N LYS A 427 -24.40 -11.77 -11.73
CA LYS A 427 -23.81 -13.10 -11.48
C LYS A 427 -22.66 -13.41 -12.44
N LEU A 428 -21.79 -12.41 -12.64
CA LEU A 428 -20.67 -12.41 -13.58
C LEU A 428 -19.34 -12.80 -12.95
#